data_AF-A0A2E3J8Z5-F1
#
_entry.id   AF-A0A2E3J8Z5-F1
#
_cell.length_a   1.000
_cell.length_b   1.000
_cell.length_c   1.000
_cell.angle_alpha   90.00
_cell.angle_beta   90.00
_cell.angle_gamma   90.00
#
_symmetry.space_group_name_H-M   'P 1'
#
loop_
_entity.id
_entity.type
_entity.pdbx_description
1 polymer ?
#
loop_
_entity_poly.entity_id
_entity_poly.type
_entity_poly.pdbx_seq_one_letter_code
_entity_poly.pdbx_strand_id
1 'polypeptide(L)'
;MTVRITAKGFDALTELWQHSPAMVQEQLSSAMNESVAYAQYQVVSRTPLGSGDGGHLAASINSEVLINPAVSIGYVGTSKLYAEAVELGTKPHMPPIEPLVNWVEAVLSLEGDEAERVATLIALKINARGTTGKLMFKEGLEASEPYIQARFNEAMKLMINKLGGANA
;
A
#
# COMPACT_ATOMS: atom_id res chain seq x y z
N MET A 1 3.63 -7.09 7.66
CA MET A 1 2.49 -8.01 7.41
C MET A 1 2.88 -8.94 6.26
N THR A 2 2.30 -10.14 6.17
CA THR A 2 2.68 -11.15 5.16
C THR A 2 1.43 -11.74 4.54
N VAL A 3 1.36 -11.75 3.20
CA VAL A 3 0.32 -12.47 2.45
C VAL A 3 0.85 -13.85 2.10
N ARG A 4 0.11 -14.90 2.44
CA ARG A 4 0.46 -16.29 2.10
C ARG A 4 -0.26 -16.69 0.83
N ILE A 5 0.50 -17.04 -0.20
CA ILE A 5 -0.05 -17.50 -1.46
C ILE A 5 -0.22 -19.02 -1.40
N THR A 6 -1.46 -19.49 -1.52
CA THR A 6 -1.75 -20.90 -1.77
C THR A 6 -2.01 -21.10 -3.26
N ALA A 7 -1.13 -21.82 -3.95
CA ALA A 7 -1.32 -22.18 -5.36
C ALA A 7 -1.48 -23.69 -5.50
N LYS A 8 -2.47 -24.13 -6.28
CA LYS A 8 -2.60 -25.54 -6.67
C LYS A 8 -1.57 -25.85 -7.78
N GLY A 9 -0.93 -27.01 -7.72
CA GLY A 9 0.03 -27.45 -8.75
C GLY A 9 1.48 -27.00 -8.52
N PHE A 10 1.90 -26.87 -7.25
CA PHE A 10 3.28 -26.52 -6.90
C PHE A 10 4.31 -27.56 -7.40
N ASP A 11 3.92 -28.84 -7.47
CA ASP A 11 4.77 -29.88 -8.03
C ASP A 11 5.09 -29.61 -9.51
N ALA A 12 4.09 -29.18 -10.29
CA ALA A 12 4.27 -28.77 -11.68
C ALA A 12 5.14 -27.51 -11.82
N LEU A 13 5.13 -26.61 -10.82
CA LEU A 13 6.01 -25.44 -10.79
C LEU A 13 7.49 -25.85 -10.67
N THR A 14 7.78 -26.91 -9.91
CA THR A 14 9.17 -27.37 -9.72
C THR A 14 9.73 -27.94 -11.01
N GLU A 15 8.94 -28.74 -11.73
CA GLU A 15 9.27 -29.26 -13.06
C GLU A 15 9.45 -28.11 -14.07
N LEU A 16 8.50 -27.16 -14.10
CA LEU A 16 8.57 -25.94 -14.91
C LEU A 16 9.86 -25.16 -14.68
N TRP A 17 10.28 -25.02 -13.43
CA TRP A 17 11.48 -24.27 -13.07
C TRP A 17 12.75 -24.94 -13.60
N GLN A 18 12.79 -26.28 -13.62
CA GLN A 18 13.93 -27.03 -14.15
C GLN A 18 14.05 -26.92 -15.67
N HIS A 19 12.92 -26.96 -16.38
CA HIS A 19 12.91 -26.98 -17.85
C HIS A 19 12.85 -25.60 -18.49
N SER A 20 12.24 -24.61 -17.85
CA SER A 20 12.01 -23.28 -18.41
C SER A 20 12.05 -22.17 -17.35
N PRO A 21 13.19 -22.00 -16.64
CA PRO A 21 13.31 -21.05 -15.53
C PRO A 21 13.03 -19.60 -15.95
N ALA A 22 13.43 -19.20 -17.16
CA ALA A 22 13.20 -17.85 -17.66
C ALA A 22 11.70 -17.52 -17.80
N MET A 23 10.90 -18.46 -18.30
CA MET A 23 9.45 -18.27 -18.41
C MET A 23 8.80 -18.18 -17.02
N VAL A 24 9.21 -19.04 -16.09
CA VAL A 24 8.66 -19.01 -14.73
C VAL A 24 9.00 -17.68 -14.06
N GLN A 25 10.25 -17.24 -14.16
CA GLN A 25 10.68 -15.96 -13.63
C GLN A 25 9.90 -14.79 -14.24
N GLU A 26 9.67 -14.78 -15.56
CA GLU A 26 8.89 -13.76 -16.25
C GLU A 26 7.45 -13.69 -15.71
N GLN A 27 6.76 -14.84 -15.62
CA GLN A 27 5.37 -14.89 -15.18
C GLN A 27 5.19 -14.50 -13.71
N LEU A 28 6.08 -14.98 -12.84
CA LEU A 28 6.07 -14.59 -11.42
C LEU A 28 6.43 -13.12 -11.22
N SER A 29 7.33 -12.57 -12.04
CA SER A 29 7.68 -11.15 -12.00
C SER A 29 6.51 -10.29 -12.46
N SER A 30 5.80 -10.68 -13.53
CA SER A 30 4.57 -9.99 -13.96
C SER A 30 3.52 -10.00 -12.86
N ALA A 31 3.25 -11.17 -12.27
CA ALA A 31 2.29 -11.32 -11.19
C ALA A 31 2.65 -10.46 -9.97
N MET A 32 3.93 -10.38 -9.62
CA MET A 32 4.42 -9.54 -8.53
C MET A 32 4.25 -8.06 -8.85
N ASN A 33 4.65 -7.60 -10.03
CA ASN A 33 4.51 -6.20 -10.45
C ASN A 33 3.05 -5.72 -10.40
N GLU A 34 2.13 -6.52 -10.94
CA GLU A 34 0.69 -6.22 -10.89
C GLU A 34 0.16 -6.22 -9.45
N SER A 35 0.61 -7.17 -8.63
CA SER A 35 0.23 -7.28 -7.23
C SER A 35 0.65 -6.06 -6.40
N VAL A 36 1.90 -5.61 -6.54
CA VAL A 36 2.40 -4.45 -5.79
C VAL A 36 1.79 -3.14 -6.27
N ALA A 37 1.53 -3.00 -7.57
CA ALA A 37 0.85 -1.83 -8.12
C ALA A 37 -0.59 -1.74 -7.60
N TYR A 38 -1.29 -2.88 -7.53
CA TYR A 38 -2.64 -2.93 -6.95
C TYR A 38 -2.62 -2.64 -5.45
N ALA A 39 -1.62 -3.14 -4.72
CA ALA A 39 -1.43 -2.81 -3.31
C ALA A 39 -1.16 -1.32 -3.09
N GLN A 40 -0.30 -0.69 -3.89
CA GLN A 40 -0.11 0.75 -3.88
C GLN A 40 -1.44 1.48 -4.09
N TYR A 41 -2.24 1.09 -5.09
CA TYR A 41 -3.55 1.69 -5.32
C TYR A 41 -4.49 1.57 -4.11
N GLN A 42 -4.55 0.40 -3.46
CA GLN A 42 -5.39 0.20 -2.27
C GLN A 42 -4.93 1.05 -1.07
N VAL A 43 -3.61 1.23 -0.89
CA VAL A 43 -3.08 2.10 0.17
C VAL A 43 -3.37 3.58 -0.15
N VAL A 44 -3.11 4.01 -1.39
CA VAL A 44 -3.34 5.39 -1.85
C VAL A 44 -4.80 5.79 -1.70
N SER A 45 -5.74 4.94 -2.12
CA SER A 45 -7.18 5.22 -2.00
C SER A 45 -7.70 5.33 -0.56
N ARG A 46 -6.98 4.74 0.41
CA ARG A 46 -7.30 4.85 1.85
C ARG A 46 -6.55 5.95 2.57
N THR A 47 -5.57 6.55 1.91
CA THR A 47 -4.74 7.59 2.52
C THR A 47 -5.57 8.87 2.67
N PRO A 48 -5.64 9.46 3.88
CA PRO A 48 -6.40 10.70 4.09
C PRO A 48 -5.89 11.84 3.20
N LEU A 49 -6.83 12.66 2.74
CA LEU A 49 -6.52 13.92 2.06
C LEU A 49 -5.93 14.91 3.09
N GLY A 50 -4.89 15.61 2.67
CA GLY A 50 -4.22 16.67 3.44
C GLY A 50 -4.25 18.00 2.69
N SER A 51 -3.79 19.07 3.32
CA SER A 51 -4.00 20.46 2.90
C SER A 51 -2.80 21.19 2.29
N GLY A 52 -1.77 20.47 1.80
CA GLY A 52 -0.53 21.10 1.33
C GLY A 52 -0.30 21.01 -0.18
N ASP A 53 0.16 22.11 -0.78
CA ASP A 53 0.59 22.26 -2.19
C ASP A 53 1.85 21.46 -2.58
N GLY A 54 2.39 20.61 -1.70
CA GLY A 54 3.75 20.07 -1.77
C GLY A 54 3.89 18.54 -1.85
N GLY A 55 2.86 17.82 -2.27
CA GLY A 55 2.90 16.36 -2.31
C GLY A 55 2.29 15.72 -1.06
N HIS A 56 0.97 15.62 -1.12
CA HIS A 56 0.14 14.83 -0.21
C HIS A 56 0.76 13.46 0.07
N LEU A 57 0.54 12.93 1.28
CA LEU A 57 1.01 11.60 1.67
C LEU A 57 0.71 10.55 0.60
N ALA A 58 -0.52 10.55 0.06
CA ALA A 58 -0.95 9.66 -1.01
C ALA A 58 -0.04 9.70 -2.25
N ALA A 59 0.39 10.89 -2.69
CA ALA A 59 1.25 11.06 -3.86
C ALA A 59 2.69 10.59 -3.62
N SER A 60 3.10 10.40 -2.36
CA SER A 60 4.44 9.92 -1.99
C SER A 60 4.53 8.40 -1.84
N ILE A 61 3.41 7.70 -1.92
CA ILE A 61 3.35 6.25 -1.76
C ILE A 61 3.70 5.60 -3.10
N ASN A 62 4.76 4.80 -3.08
CA ASN A 62 5.30 4.13 -4.27
C ASN A 62 5.45 2.64 -4.00
N SER A 63 5.43 1.85 -5.06
CA SER A 63 5.77 0.43 -5.02
C SER A 63 7.07 0.12 -5.75
N GLU A 64 7.80 -0.87 -5.27
CA GLU A 64 9.01 -1.41 -5.90
C GLU A 64 9.03 -2.93 -5.77
N VAL A 65 9.59 -3.63 -6.75
CA VAL A 65 9.88 -5.06 -6.66
C VAL A 65 11.39 -5.26 -6.67
N LEU A 66 11.91 -5.81 -5.57
CA LEU A 66 13.29 -6.25 -5.50
C LEU A 66 13.37 -7.73 -5.85
N ILE A 67 14.04 -8.03 -6.96
CA ILE A 67 14.23 -9.39 -7.45
C ILE A 67 15.69 -9.78 -7.23
N ASN A 68 15.91 -10.87 -6.53
CA ASN A 68 17.19 -11.56 -6.52
C ASN A 68 16.99 -13.05 -6.91
N PRO A 69 18.07 -13.81 -7.17
CA PRO A 69 17.94 -15.19 -7.63
C PRO A 69 17.17 -16.14 -6.69
N ALA A 70 17.03 -15.80 -5.40
CA ALA A 70 16.40 -16.64 -4.39
C ALA A 70 15.01 -16.14 -3.97
N VAL A 71 14.74 -14.84 -4.06
CA VAL A 71 13.56 -14.17 -3.51
C VAL A 71 13.13 -13.01 -4.40
N SER A 72 11.81 -12.90 -4.61
CA SER A 72 11.16 -11.68 -5.11
C SER A 72 10.38 -11.04 -3.95
N ILE A 73 10.67 -9.77 -3.65
CA ILE A 73 10.03 -9.02 -2.56
C ILE A 73 9.36 -7.78 -3.15
N GLY A 74 8.05 -7.67 -2.94
CA GLY A 74 7.28 -6.48 -3.24
C GLY A 74 7.23 -5.52 -2.05
N TYR A 75 7.56 -4.25 -2.29
CA TYR A 75 7.51 -3.16 -1.32
C TYR A 75 6.45 -2.15 -1.73
N VAL A 76 5.69 -1.66 -0.75
CA VAL A 76 4.82 -0.49 -0.88
C VAL A 76 5.10 0.39 0.33
N GLY A 77 5.49 1.64 0.10
CA GLY A 77 5.95 2.52 1.17
C GLY A 77 6.04 3.98 0.76
N THR A 78 6.45 4.82 1.70
CA THR A 78 6.66 6.26 1.51
C THR A 78 7.92 6.69 2.23
N SER A 79 8.58 7.72 1.70
CA SER A 79 9.72 8.39 2.34
C SER A 79 9.29 9.46 3.36
N LYS A 80 7.98 9.73 3.51
CA LYS A 80 7.48 10.74 4.45
C LYS A 80 7.44 10.17 5.86
N LEU A 81 8.32 10.66 6.74
CA LEU A 81 8.42 10.21 8.14
C LEU A 81 7.10 10.32 8.92
N TYR A 82 6.32 11.38 8.67
CA TYR A 82 5.04 11.57 9.37
C TYR A 82 3.97 10.53 9.00
N ALA A 83 4.19 9.70 7.97
CA ALA A 83 3.28 8.64 7.57
C ALA A 83 3.02 7.64 8.71
N GLU A 84 4.02 7.37 9.55
CA GLU A 84 3.87 6.48 10.70
C GLU A 84 2.82 7.02 11.70
N ALA A 85 2.85 8.32 11.97
CA ALA A 85 1.86 8.98 12.82
C ALA A 85 0.44 8.98 12.22
N VAL A 86 0.33 8.98 10.90
CA VAL A 86 -0.96 8.86 10.20
C VAL A 86 -1.46 7.41 10.23
N GLU A 87 -0.56 6.43 10.03
CA GLU A 87 -0.87 5.00 10.04
C GLU A 87 -1.33 4.55 11.43
N LEU A 88 -0.52 4.83 12.44
CA LEU A 88 -0.65 4.27 13.79
C LEU A 88 -1.32 5.22 14.78
N GLY A 89 -1.41 6.49 14.44
CA GLY A 89 -1.84 7.54 15.36
C GLY A 89 -0.70 8.02 16.25
N THR A 90 -1.04 8.90 17.18
CA THR A 90 -0.08 9.55 18.08
C THR A 90 -0.58 9.55 19.51
N LYS A 91 0.36 9.58 20.46
CA LYS A 91 0.05 9.87 21.87
C LYS A 91 -0.42 11.32 22.01
N PRO A 92 -1.12 11.67 23.11
CA PRO A 92 -1.50 13.05 23.39
C PRO A 92 -0.29 13.99 23.38
N HIS A 93 -0.39 15.08 22.62
CA HIS A 93 0.63 16.12 22.49
C HIS A 93 -0.02 17.42 21.99
N MET A 94 0.65 18.56 22.18
CA MET A 94 0.18 19.82 21.59
C MET A 94 0.72 19.97 20.17
N PRO A 95 -0.11 19.90 19.12
CA PRO A 95 0.35 20.13 17.75
C PRO A 95 0.53 21.64 17.48
N PRO A 96 1.34 22.01 16.47
CA PRO A 96 1.38 23.39 15.98
C PRO A 96 0.02 23.78 15.38
N ILE A 97 -0.43 25.01 15.66
CA ILE A 97 -1.75 25.51 15.24
C ILE A 97 -1.81 25.83 13.75
N GLU A 98 -0.81 26.51 13.19
CA GLU A 98 -0.84 26.99 11.80
C GLU A 98 -1.08 25.85 10.77
N PRO A 99 -0.43 24.67 10.86
CA PRO A 99 -0.77 23.55 9.96
C PRO A 99 -2.21 23.04 10.11
N LEU A 100 -2.80 23.15 11.30
CA LEU A 100 -4.19 22.78 11.53
C LEU A 100 -5.16 23.81 10.95
N VAL A 101 -4.83 25.10 10.98
CA VAL A 101 -5.62 26.14 10.31
C VAL A 101 -5.68 25.84 8.81
N ASN A 102 -4.52 25.67 8.16
CA ASN A 102 -4.46 25.33 6.73
C ASN A 102 -5.24 24.05 6.41
N TRP A 103 -5.21 23.06 7.31
CA TRP A 103 -6.00 21.83 7.17
C TRP A 103 -7.49 22.06 7.27
N VAL A 104 -7.94 22.84 8.25
CA VAL A 104 -9.34 23.20 8.43
C VAL A 104 -9.86 23.97 7.22
N GLU A 105 -9.08 24.92 6.70
CA GLU A 105 -9.48 25.70 5.52
C GLU A 105 -9.63 24.79 4.29
N ALA A 106 -8.64 23.94 4.01
CA ALA A 106 -8.67 23.08 2.83
C ALA A 106 -9.72 21.96 2.92
N VAL A 107 -9.94 21.38 4.10
CA VAL A 107 -10.78 20.17 4.25
C VAL A 107 -12.19 20.49 4.69
N LEU A 108 -12.38 21.52 5.52
CA LEU A 108 -13.71 21.91 6.02
C LEU A 108 -14.26 23.16 5.32
N SER A 109 -13.49 23.79 4.42
CA SER A 109 -13.89 24.99 3.67
C SER A 109 -14.33 26.13 4.59
N LEU A 110 -13.65 26.27 5.73
CA LEU A 110 -13.78 27.39 6.66
C LEU A 110 -12.66 28.41 6.38
N GLU A 111 -12.79 29.63 6.87
CA GLU A 111 -11.78 30.70 6.64
C GLU A 111 -11.64 31.59 7.87
N GLY A 112 -10.49 32.27 7.99
CA GLY A 112 -10.23 33.32 8.99
C GLY A 112 -10.43 32.85 10.44
N ASP A 113 -11.02 33.73 11.27
CA ASP A 113 -11.24 33.48 12.70
C ASP A 113 -11.97 32.16 12.99
N GLU A 114 -12.87 31.74 12.08
CA GLU A 114 -13.59 30.48 12.26
C GLU A 114 -12.66 29.27 12.09
N ALA A 115 -11.78 29.31 11.08
CA ALA A 115 -10.77 28.26 10.87
C ALA A 115 -9.80 28.18 12.05
N GLU A 116 -9.34 29.32 12.57
CA GLU A 116 -8.46 29.39 13.75
C GLU A 116 -9.11 28.80 15.01
N ARG A 117 -10.39 29.12 15.25
CA ARG A 117 -11.14 28.59 16.39
C ARG A 117 -11.28 27.08 16.30
N VAL A 118 -11.63 26.55 15.12
CA VAL A 118 -11.77 25.11 14.91
C VAL A 118 -10.42 24.41 15.02
N ALA A 119 -9.35 24.97 14.46
CA ALA A 119 -7.99 24.45 14.58
C ALA A 119 -7.55 24.35 16.06
N THR A 120 -7.85 25.37 16.86
CA THR A 120 -7.58 25.38 18.31
C THR A 120 -8.32 24.25 19.03
N LEU A 121 -9.60 24.04 18.72
CA LEU A 121 -10.38 22.94 19.31
C LEU A 121 -9.82 21.56 18.93
N ILE A 122 -9.39 21.39 17.67
CA ILE A 122 -8.71 20.18 17.21
C ILE A 122 -7.40 19.97 17.98
N ALA A 123 -6.58 21.01 18.13
CA ALA A 123 -5.32 20.94 18.87
C ALA A 123 -5.54 20.53 20.33
N LEU A 124 -6.54 21.11 21.00
CA LEU A 124 -6.89 20.72 22.37
C LEU A 124 -7.36 19.27 22.47
N LYS A 125 -8.09 18.78 21.47
CA LYS A 125 -8.51 17.37 21.40
C LYS A 125 -7.32 16.43 21.23
N ILE A 126 -6.37 16.78 20.35
CA ILE A 126 -5.13 16.02 20.16
C ILE A 126 -4.27 16.09 21.43
N ASN A 127 -4.20 17.23 22.11
CA ASN A 127 -3.49 17.36 23.38
C ASN A 127 -4.09 16.49 24.49
N ALA A 128 -5.41 16.30 24.50
CA ALA A 128 -6.07 15.46 25.49
C ALA A 128 -6.00 13.97 25.16
N ARG A 129 -6.02 13.58 23.88
CA ARG A 129 -6.28 12.17 23.47
C ARG A 129 -5.31 11.59 22.43
N GLY A 130 -4.50 12.43 21.81
CA GLY A 130 -3.69 12.06 20.65
C GLY A 130 -4.54 11.92 19.38
N THR A 131 -4.04 11.15 18.41
CA THR A 131 -4.74 10.85 17.16
C THR A 131 -4.96 9.34 17.01
N THR A 132 -6.09 8.96 16.42
CA THR A 132 -6.35 7.58 16.00
C THR A 132 -5.65 7.31 14.68
N GLY A 133 -4.95 6.19 14.58
CA GLY A 133 -4.33 5.72 13.34
C GLY A 133 -5.37 5.43 12.25
N LYS A 134 -5.00 5.72 11.01
CA LYS A 134 -5.82 5.51 9.82
C LYS A 134 -5.61 4.14 9.19
N LEU A 135 -4.56 3.43 9.60
CA LEU A 135 -4.30 2.05 9.20
C LEU A 135 -4.29 1.86 7.67
N MET A 136 -3.88 2.88 6.91
CA MET A 136 -3.98 2.87 5.45
C MET A 136 -3.10 1.79 4.80
N PHE A 137 -1.92 1.50 5.37
CA PHE A 137 -1.05 0.41 4.89
C PHE A 137 -1.62 -0.95 5.29
N LYS A 138 -2.06 -1.08 6.54
CA LYS A 138 -2.66 -2.32 7.04
C LYS A 138 -3.91 -2.71 6.24
N GLU A 139 -4.88 -1.81 6.17
CA GLU A 139 -6.15 -2.04 5.48
C GLU A 139 -5.97 -2.10 3.96
N GLY A 140 -5.02 -1.34 3.41
CA GLY A 140 -4.67 -1.42 2.00
C GLY A 140 -4.17 -2.81 1.61
N LEU A 141 -3.24 -3.38 2.40
CA LEU A 141 -2.74 -4.73 2.15
C LEU A 141 -3.83 -5.80 2.33
N GLU A 142 -4.64 -5.69 3.39
CA GLU A 142 -5.76 -6.60 3.64
C GLU A 142 -6.76 -6.59 2.47
N ALA A 143 -7.03 -5.42 1.89
CA ALA A 143 -7.90 -5.30 0.73
C ALA A 143 -7.27 -5.84 -0.57
N SER A 144 -5.95 -5.86 -0.66
CA SER A 144 -5.23 -6.39 -1.82
C SER A 144 -5.10 -7.89 -1.83
N GLU A 145 -5.14 -8.54 -0.67
CA GLU A 145 -4.88 -9.98 -0.53
C GLU A 145 -5.69 -10.87 -1.50
N PRO A 146 -7.01 -10.68 -1.71
CA PRO A 146 -7.75 -11.48 -2.69
C PRO A 146 -7.26 -11.30 -4.13
N TYR A 147 -6.90 -10.06 -4.51
CA TYR A 147 -6.40 -9.77 -5.85
C TYR A 147 -5.01 -10.39 -6.06
N ILE A 148 -4.11 -10.24 -5.09
CA ILE A 148 -2.77 -10.83 -5.13
C ILE A 148 -2.89 -12.36 -5.29
N GLN A 149 -3.72 -13.00 -4.48
CA GLN A 149 -3.94 -14.43 -4.55
C GLN A 149 -4.51 -14.88 -5.92
N ALA A 150 -5.47 -14.13 -6.48
CA ALA A 150 -6.01 -14.40 -7.81
C ALA A 150 -4.94 -14.27 -8.91
N ARG A 151 -4.12 -13.22 -8.83
CA ARG A 151 -3.08 -12.91 -9.81
C ARG A 151 -1.99 -13.99 -9.88
N PHE A 152 -1.52 -14.47 -8.72
CA PHE A 152 -0.57 -15.59 -8.68
C PHE A 152 -1.20 -16.90 -9.16
N ASN A 153 -2.46 -17.17 -8.82
CA ASN A 153 -3.16 -18.36 -9.31
C ASN A 153 -3.32 -18.35 -10.83
N GLU A 154 -3.58 -17.20 -11.44
CA GLU A 154 -3.69 -17.08 -12.88
C GLU A 154 -2.32 -17.22 -13.57
N ALA A 155 -1.26 -16.62 -13.03
CA ALA A 155 0.10 -16.85 -13.52
C ALA A 155 0.48 -18.33 -13.53
N MET A 156 0.14 -19.07 -12.46
CA MET A 156 0.32 -20.51 -12.38
C MET A 156 -0.45 -21.27 -13.46
N LYS A 157 -1.73 -20.93 -13.68
CA LYS A 157 -2.55 -21.54 -14.74
C LYS A 157 -1.95 -21.32 -16.13
N LEU A 158 -1.48 -20.10 -16.41
CA LEU A 158 -0.85 -19.76 -17.69
C LEU A 158 0.41 -20.57 -17.94
N MET A 159 1.26 -20.76 -16.92
CA MET A 159 2.47 -21.59 -17.02
C MET A 159 2.15 -23.06 -17.28
N ILE A 160 1.17 -23.63 -16.57
CA ILE A 160 0.76 -25.03 -16.74
C ILE A 160 0.16 -25.26 -18.15
N ASN A 161 -0.69 -24.34 -18.62
CA ASN A 161 -1.31 -24.47 -19.94
C ASN A 161 -0.29 -24.38 -21.08
N LYS A 162 0.74 -23.52 -20.94
CA LYS A 162 1.82 -23.43 -21.93
C LYS A 162 2.63 -24.73 -22.04
N LEU A 163 2.82 -25.47 -20.94
CA LEU A 163 3.41 -26.82 -21.01
C LEU A 163 2.48 -27.84 -21.66
N GLY A 164 1.21 -27.85 -21.27
CA GLY A 164 0.23 -28.80 -21.81
C GLY A 164 0.03 -28.66 -23.32
N GLY A 165 0.19 -27.44 -23.86
CA GLY A 165 0.17 -27.18 -25.31
C GLY A 165 1.51 -27.34 -26.03
N ALA A 166 2.64 -27.40 -25.32
CA ALA A 166 3.95 -27.69 -25.91
C ALA A 166 4.21 -29.20 -26.05
N ASN A 167 3.44 -30.02 -25.32
CA ASN A 167 3.52 -31.48 -25.32
C ASN A 167 2.41 -32.16 -26.18
N ALA A 168 1.68 -31.42 -27.02
CA ALA A 168 0.65 -31.90 -27.94
C ALA A 168 1.02 -31.56 -29.38
#